data_AF-A0A7R8CQJ3-F1
#
_entry.id   AF-A0A7R8CQJ3-F1
#
_cell.length_a   1.000
_cell.length_b   1.000
_cell.length_c   1.000
_cell.angle_alpha   90.00
_cell.angle_beta   90.00
_cell.angle_gamma   90.00
#
_symmetry.space_group_name_H-M   'P 1'
#
loop_
_entity.id
_entity.type
_entity.pdbx_description
1 polymer ?
#
loop_
_entity_poly.entity_id
_entity_poly.type
_entity_poly.pdbx_seq_one_letter_code
_entity_poly.pdbx_strand_id
1 'polypeptide(L)'
;MRNEDISVCSRCGLPLCGQCDESELNLHKPECHALSSSSKRGKRTSLALLDNVSLLFEVVLVLRCLHLRDIPENWSHFLGLTSHVGERRDSELEARALEASEVVIRDIGIEIPREEVLNICGILDTNSFEIPLPSSPGTIQAIYKIGCLPEHNCIPTGHRCFESDLSLVIRASVDLKAGCICERCRDPTEKGSFIGALNCLKCGVGRILPENPLEDNKNETSWICIDCGYVLPRDLLRTPTIK
;
A
#
# COMPACT_ATOMS: atom_id res chain seq x y z
N MET A 1 -26.54 9.52 -10.39
CA MET A 1 -26.57 8.34 -9.50
C MET A 1 -27.83 8.44 -8.65
N ARG A 2 -28.60 7.34 -8.52
CA ARG A 2 -29.72 7.27 -7.57
C ARG A 2 -29.14 7.32 -6.16
N ASN A 3 -29.79 8.03 -5.23
CA ASN A 3 -29.47 8.02 -3.80
C ASN A 3 -29.30 6.56 -3.34
N GLU A 4 -28.07 6.11 -3.14
CA GLU A 4 -27.82 5.03 -2.20
C GLU A 4 -27.86 5.69 -0.84
N ASP A 5 -28.81 5.29 0.00
CA ASP A 5 -29.00 5.89 1.32
C ASP A 5 -27.70 5.74 2.13
N ILE A 6 -27.04 6.87 2.37
CA ILE A 6 -25.90 6.94 3.29
C ILE A 6 -26.46 6.59 4.67
N SER A 7 -25.94 5.51 5.24
CA SER A 7 -26.26 5.08 6.60
C SER A 7 -25.17 5.52 7.56
N VAL A 8 -25.46 5.59 8.85
CA VAL A 8 -24.46 5.87 9.88
C VAL A 8 -24.26 4.62 10.70
N CYS A 9 -23.00 4.18 10.85
CA CYS A 9 -22.68 3.02 11.66
C CYS A 9 -23.16 3.22 13.11
N SER A 10 -24.01 2.33 13.59
CA SER A 10 -24.59 2.40 14.94
C SER A 10 -23.55 2.31 16.07
N ARG A 11 -22.36 1.77 15.79
CA ARG A 11 -21.29 1.55 16.79
C ARG A 11 -20.32 2.72 16.90
N CYS A 12 -19.82 3.22 15.77
CA CYS A 12 -18.77 4.25 15.74
C CYS A 12 -19.27 5.61 15.22
N GLY A 13 -20.45 5.67 14.60
CA GLY A 13 -21.01 6.91 14.06
C GLY A 13 -20.43 7.38 12.73
N LEU A 14 -19.60 6.59 12.04
CA LEU A 14 -19.09 6.96 10.71
C LEU A 14 -20.15 6.75 9.61
N PRO A 15 -20.19 7.62 8.58
CA PRO A 15 -21.05 7.43 7.42
C PRO A 15 -20.56 6.26 6.57
N LEU A 16 -21.47 5.37 6.21
CA LEU A 16 -21.24 4.18 5.41
C LEU A 16 -22.22 4.14 4.23
N CYS A 17 -21.82 3.47 3.16
CA CYS A 17 -22.78 3.05 2.15
C CYS A 17 -23.82 2.11 2.80
N GLY A 18 -25.09 2.16 2.42
CA GLY A 18 -26.13 1.31 3.03
C GLY A 18 -25.82 -0.20 3.01
N GLN A 19 -25.04 -0.65 2.02
CA GLN A 19 -24.59 -2.04 1.87
C GLN A 19 -23.37 -2.39 2.76
N CYS A 20 -22.65 -1.39 3.24
CA CYS A 20 -21.39 -1.56 3.96
C CYS A 20 -21.60 -1.96 5.42
N ASP A 21 -22.70 -1.52 6.06
CA ASP A 21 -23.05 -1.87 7.45
C ASP A 21 -23.42 -3.36 7.59
N GLU A 22 -23.97 -3.96 6.51
CA GLU A 22 -24.47 -5.34 6.49
C GLU A 22 -23.54 -6.33 5.76
N SER A 23 -22.48 -5.86 5.08
CA SER A 23 -21.60 -6.73 4.28
C SER A 23 -20.76 -7.70 5.13
N GLU A 24 -20.58 -8.95 4.67
CA GLU A 24 -19.70 -9.92 5.33
C GLU A 24 -18.21 -9.49 5.32
N LEU A 25 -17.79 -8.78 4.26
CA LEU A 25 -16.44 -8.22 4.11
C LEU A 25 -16.12 -7.18 5.18
N ASN A 26 -17.09 -6.33 5.54
CA ASN A 26 -17.01 -5.26 6.55
C ASN A 26 -15.59 -4.69 6.72
N LEU A 27 -15.11 -4.03 5.65
CA LEU A 27 -13.78 -3.41 5.58
C LEU A 27 -13.59 -2.25 6.58
N HIS A 28 -14.69 -1.83 7.22
CA HIS A 28 -14.74 -0.76 8.20
C HIS A 28 -14.38 -1.22 9.63
N LYS A 29 -14.33 -2.54 9.88
CA LYS A 29 -14.01 -3.13 11.19
C LYS A 29 -12.80 -2.49 11.91
N PRO A 30 -11.67 -2.20 11.24
CA PRO A 30 -10.48 -1.67 11.93
C PRO A 30 -10.75 -0.33 12.62
N GLU A 31 -11.19 0.67 11.86
CA GLU A 31 -11.50 1.99 12.41
C GLU A 31 -12.76 1.97 13.29
N CYS A 32 -13.73 1.10 12.98
CA CYS A 32 -14.93 0.92 13.81
C CYS A 32 -14.56 0.48 15.23
N HIS A 33 -13.67 -0.49 15.36
CA HIS A 33 -13.23 -1.01 16.65
C HIS A 33 -12.53 0.08 17.46
N ALA A 34 -11.61 0.83 16.85
CA ALA A 34 -10.89 1.92 17.50
C ALA A 34 -11.85 3.02 17.99
N LEU A 35 -12.75 3.48 17.12
CA LEU A 35 -13.68 4.57 17.43
C LEU A 35 -14.78 4.16 18.42
N SER A 36 -15.32 2.93 18.32
CA SER A 36 -16.33 2.43 19.26
C SER A 36 -15.74 2.13 20.64
N SER A 37 -14.47 1.73 20.73
CA SER A 37 -13.78 1.50 22.00
C SER A 37 -13.54 2.79 22.78
N SER A 38 -13.35 3.92 22.09
CA SER A 38 -13.31 5.25 22.73
C SER A 38 -14.63 5.63 23.42
N SER A 39 -15.76 5.11 22.91
CA SER A 39 -17.09 5.34 23.47
C SER A 39 -17.25 4.80 24.91
N LYS A 40 -16.38 3.88 25.37
CA LYS A 40 -16.33 3.44 26.78
C LYS A 40 -15.98 4.57 27.77
N ARG A 41 -15.48 5.72 27.30
CA ARG A 41 -15.27 6.95 28.10
C ARG A 41 -16.41 7.98 27.96
N GLY A 42 -17.53 7.63 27.34
CA GLY A 42 -18.72 8.50 27.26
C GLY A 42 -18.67 9.62 26.21
N LYS A 43 -17.60 9.70 25.40
CA LYS A 43 -17.54 10.58 24.23
C LYS A 43 -17.99 9.79 23.00
N ARG A 44 -19.13 10.15 22.40
CA ARG A 44 -19.42 9.79 21.00
C ARG A 44 -18.35 10.44 20.11
N THR A 45 -18.04 9.82 18.98
CA THR A 45 -17.14 10.38 17.95
C THR A 45 -17.40 11.87 17.82
N SER A 46 -16.36 12.68 18.05
CA SER A 46 -16.51 14.13 18.12
C SER A 46 -17.16 14.62 16.83
N LEU A 47 -18.28 15.34 16.93
CA LEU A 47 -18.89 15.99 15.77
C LEU A 47 -17.85 16.83 15.00
N ALA A 48 -16.84 17.37 15.69
CA ALA A 48 -15.73 18.10 15.08
C ALA A 48 -14.88 17.27 14.08
N LEU A 49 -14.79 15.95 14.26
CA LEU A 49 -14.13 15.07 13.27
C LEU A 49 -14.96 14.98 11.99
N LEU A 50 -16.29 14.91 12.11
CA LEU A 50 -17.19 14.90 10.96
C LEU A 50 -17.23 16.27 10.26
N ASP A 51 -17.00 17.36 11.02
CA ASP A 51 -16.93 18.72 10.48
C ASP A 51 -15.63 18.98 9.68
N ASN A 52 -14.54 18.24 9.98
CA ASN A 52 -13.29 18.27 9.21
C ASN A 52 -13.05 16.95 8.47
N VAL A 53 -13.65 16.84 7.29
CA VAL A 53 -13.60 15.65 6.42
C VAL A 53 -12.16 15.23 6.08
N SER A 54 -11.26 16.17 5.84
CA SER A 54 -9.86 15.87 5.50
C SER A 54 -9.13 15.20 6.67
N LEU A 55 -9.27 15.76 7.87
CA LEU A 55 -8.69 15.18 9.10
C LEU A 55 -9.30 13.81 9.39
N LEU A 56 -10.61 13.65 9.18
CA LEU A 56 -11.28 12.37 9.36
C LEU A 56 -10.67 11.27 8.48
N PHE A 57 -10.48 11.52 7.18
CA PHE A 57 -9.90 10.53 6.28
C PHE A 57 -8.47 10.17 6.68
N GLU A 58 -7.67 11.15 7.09
CA GLU A 58 -6.31 10.94 7.55
C GLU A 58 -6.29 10.06 8.82
N VAL A 59 -7.12 10.37 9.81
CA VAL A 59 -7.27 9.57 11.03
C VAL A 59 -7.75 8.14 10.71
N VAL A 60 -8.74 7.98 9.83
CA VAL A 60 -9.23 6.65 9.42
C VAL A 60 -8.13 5.83 8.76
N LEU A 61 -7.31 6.42 7.89
CA LEU A 61 -6.20 5.73 7.26
C LEU A 61 -5.12 5.32 8.27
N VAL A 62 -4.79 6.19 9.24
CA VAL A 62 -3.86 5.84 10.32
C VAL A 62 -4.38 4.64 11.11
N LEU A 63 -5.67 4.63 11.49
CA LEU A 63 -6.28 3.50 12.21
C LEU A 63 -6.23 2.19 11.41
N ARG A 64 -6.50 2.26 10.10
CA ARG A 64 -6.38 1.09 9.20
C ARG A 64 -4.94 0.60 9.09
N CYS A 65 -3.96 1.51 9.03
CA CYS A 65 -2.54 1.14 9.02
C CYS A 65 -2.12 0.48 10.34
N LEU A 66 -2.61 0.97 11.48
CA LEU A 66 -2.32 0.36 12.79
C LEU A 66 -2.87 -1.06 12.91
N HIS A 67 -3.99 -1.37 12.27
CA HIS A 67 -4.51 -2.73 12.23
C HIS A 67 -3.63 -3.70 11.44
N LEU A 68 -2.75 -3.20 10.55
CA LEU A 68 -1.76 -4.06 9.88
C LEU A 68 -0.81 -4.72 10.88
N ARG A 69 -0.68 -4.23 12.13
CA ARG A 69 0.10 -4.89 13.19
C ARG A 69 -0.38 -6.31 13.49
N ASP A 70 -1.65 -6.61 13.23
CA ASP A 70 -2.22 -7.95 13.35
C ASP A 70 -1.73 -8.89 12.23
N ILE A 71 -1.08 -8.33 11.19
CA ILE A 71 -0.46 -9.04 10.05
C ILE A 71 1.02 -8.61 9.95
N PRO A 72 1.93 -9.22 10.74
CA PRO A 72 3.30 -8.73 10.93
C PRO A 72 4.10 -8.51 9.64
N GLU A 73 3.89 -9.35 8.63
CA GLU A 73 4.54 -9.26 7.32
C GLU A 73 4.17 -7.96 6.58
N ASN A 74 2.88 -7.58 6.61
CA ASN A 74 2.39 -6.35 5.99
C ASN A 74 2.83 -5.13 6.79
N TRP A 75 2.79 -5.21 8.11
CA TRP A 75 3.28 -4.15 8.99
C TRP A 75 4.77 -3.86 8.78
N SER A 76 5.60 -4.90 8.74
CA SER A 76 7.04 -4.76 8.50
C SER A 76 7.33 -4.15 7.14
N HIS A 77 6.59 -4.52 6.10
CA HIS A 77 6.77 -3.89 4.78
C HIS A 77 6.34 -2.43 4.80
N PHE A 78 5.16 -2.14 5.37
CA PHE A 78 4.63 -0.79 5.44
C PHE A 78 5.59 0.16 6.17
N LEU A 79 6.15 -0.25 7.31
CA LEU A 79 7.15 0.53 8.03
C LEU A 79 8.50 0.66 7.30
N GLY A 80 8.77 -0.21 6.33
CA GLY A 80 9.95 -0.11 5.47
C GLY A 80 9.83 0.95 4.36
N LEU A 81 8.63 1.52 4.15
CA LEU A 81 8.41 2.59 3.19
C LEU A 81 8.97 3.92 3.72
N THR A 82 9.43 4.77 2.80
CA THR A 82 10.03 6.06 3.15
C THR A 82 8.96 7.03 3.65
N SER A 83 9.14 7.60 4.84
CA SER A 83 8.22 8.58 5.43
C SER A 83 8.64 10.04 5.24
N HIS A 84 9.94 10.30 5.08
CA HIS A 84 10.53 11.64 5.11
C HIS A 84 10.12 12.49 6.33
N VAL A 85 9.82 11.85 7.47
CA VAL A 85 9.31 12.54 8.67
C VAL A 85 10.28 13.60 9.19
N GLY A 86 11.59 13.40 9.02
CA GLY A 86 12.61 14.38 9.42
C GLY A 86 12.64 15.63 8.54
N GLU A 87 12.47 15.45 7.23
CA GLU A 87 12.47 16.51 6.22
C GLU A 87 11.18 17.33 6.20
N ARG A 88 10.11 16.82 6.81
CA ARG A 88 8.78 17.46 6.88
C ARG A 88 8.63 18.44 8.03
N ARG A 89 9.64 18.61 8.89
CA ARG A 89 9.56 19.51 10.03
C ARG A 89 9.25 20.96 9.62
N ASP A 90 8.49 21.65 10.46
CA ASP A 90 8.06 23.03 10.27
C ASP A 90 7.25 23.25 8.96
N SER A 91 6.57 22.20 8.48
CA SER A 91 5.73 22.25 7.27
C SER A 91 4.24 22.06 7.56
N GLU A 92 3.39 22.41 6.59
CA GLU A 92 1.95 22.14 6.65
C GLU A 92 1.64 20.64 6.78
N LEU A 93 2.50 19.77 6.22
CA LEU A 93 2.34 18.31 6.33
C LEU A 93 2.58 17.83 7.76
N GLU A 94 3.59 18.37 8.45
CA GLU A 94 3.81 18.05 9.86
C GLU A 94 2.66 18.59 10.73
N ALA A 95 2.20 19.82 10.48
CA ALA A 95 1.07 20.39 11.22
C ALA A 95 -0.20 19.52 11.12
N ARG A 96 -0.51 19.01 9.93
CA ARG A 96 -1.63 18.07 9.70
C ARG A 96 -1.41 16.74 10.42
N ALA A 97 -0.23 16.14 10.32
CA ALA A 97 0.10 14.90 11.00
C ALA A 97 0.05 15.04 12.53
N LEU A 98 0.45 16.20 13.07
CA LEU A 98 0.34 16.53 14.49
C LEU A 98 -1.13 16.60 14.92
N GLU A 99 -2.00 17.24 14.14
CA GLU A 99 -3.44 17.28 14.40
C GLU A 99 -4.06 15.86 14.40
N ALA A 100 -3.73 15.04 13.40
CA ALA A 100 -4.16 13.64 13.35
C ALA A 100 -3.66 12.85 14.57
N SER A 101 -2.41 13.07 14.99
CA SER A 101 -1.83 12.41 16.16
C SER A 101 -2.52 12.78 17.48
N GLU A 102 -2.94 14.04 17.62
CA GLU A 102 -3.74 14.49 18.78
C GLU A 102 -5.06 13.74 18.83
N VAL A 103 -5.77 13.63 17.70
CA VAL A 103 -7.02 12.91 17.65
C VAL A 103 -6.83 11.43 17.99
N VAL A 104 -5.84 10.76 17.38
CA VAL A 104 -5.60 9.33 17.58
C VAL A 104 -5.24 9.02 19.04
N ILE A 105 -4.35 9.81 19.65
CA ILE A 105 -3.82 9.53 20.99
C ILE A 105 -4.77 10.05 22.08
N ARG A 106 -5.25 11.28 21.97
CA ARG A 106 -6.02 11.95 23.04
C ARG A 106 -7.51 11.65 22.93
N ASP A 107 -8.08 11.83 21.74
CA ASP A 107 -9.54 11.80 21.56
C ASP A 107 -10.07 10.38 21.33
N ILE A 108 -9.32 9.56 20.59
CA ILE A 108 -9.62 8.14 20.38
C ILE A 108 -9.01 7.29 21.50
N GLY A 109 -7.86 7.69 22.05
CA GLY A 109 -7.25 7.01 23.19
C GLY A 109 -6.37 5.82 22.82
N ILE A 110 -5.79 5.81 21.62
CA ILE A 110 -4.85 4.75 21.21
C ILE A 110 -3.49 4.98 21.90
N GLU A 111 -3.01 3.94 22.58
CA GLU A 111 -1.70 3.95 23.25
C GLU A 111 -0.58 3.74 22.23
N ILE A 112 -0.03 4.83 21.70
CA ILE A 112 1.04 4.82 20.71
C ILE A 112 1.92 6.07 20.85
N PRO A 113 3.24 5.99 20.62
CA PRO A 113 4.08 7.17 20.54
C PRO A 113 3.63 8.10 19.39
N ARG A 114 3.63 9.41 19.64
CA ARG A 114 3.30 10.41 18.62
C ARG A 114 4.14 10.27 17.36
N GLU A 115 5.45 10.08 17.51
CA GLU A 115 6.40 9.89 16.41
C GLU A 115 6.00 8.76 15.46
N GLU A 116 5.35 7.72 16.00
CA GLU A 116 4.90 6.61 15.18
C GLU A 116 3.69 6.99 14.32
N VAL A 117 2.77 7.81 14.84
CA VAL A 117 1.66 8.38 14.04
C VAL A 117 2.20 9.32 12.96
N LEU A 118 3.16 10.18 13.30
CA LEU A 118 3.82 11.07 12.33
C LEU A 118 4.52 10.28 11.22
N ASN A 119 5.19 9.17 11.58
CA ASN A 119 5.81 8.29 10.60
C ASN A 119 4.78 7.63 9.68
N ILE A 120 3.64 7.17 10.21
CA ILE A 120 2.53 6.62 9.41
C ILE A 120 1.98 7.66 8.43
N CYS A 121 1.68 8.88 8.89
CA CYS A 121 1.24 9.98 8.02
C CYS A 121 2.28 10.27 6.92
N GLY A 122 3.57 10.33 7.30
CA GLY A 122 4.67 10.50 6.36
C GLY A 122 4.71 9.43 5.27
N ILE A 123 4.56 8.15 5.65
CA ILE A 123 4.48 7.04 4.70
C ILE A 123 3.29 7.21 3.75
N LEU A 124 2.10 7.52 4.28
CA LEU A 124 0.88 7.70 3.49
C LEU A 124 1.06 8.83 2.47
N ASP A 125 1.51 9.99 2.90
CA ASP A 125 1.71 11.15 2.02
C ASP A 125 2.75 10.90 0.92
N THR A 126 3.80 10.11 1.18
CA THR A 126 4.86 9.83 0.20
C THR A 126 4.49 8.70 -0.77
N ASN A 127 3.80 7.67 -0.29
CA ASN A 127 3.71 6.38 -1.00
C ASN A 127 2.30 6.01 -1.47
N SER A 128 1.28 6.74 -1.03
CA SER A 128 -0.09 6.42 -1.39
C SER A 128 -0.45 6.80 -2.82
N PHE A 129 -1.41 6.07 -3.36
CA PHE A 129 -1.99 6.27 -4.68
C PHE A 129 -3.41 6.75 -4.55
N GLU A 130 -3.74 7.81 -5.28
CA GLU A 130 -5.11 8.22 -5.52
C GLU A 130 -5.70 7.39 -6.68
N ILE A 131 -6.78 6.67 -6.41
CA ILE A 131 -7.42 5.76 -7.34
C ILE A 131 -8.83 6.27 -7.63
N PRO A 132 -9.16 6.60 -8.90
CA PRO A 132 -10.52 6.94 -9.29
C PRO A 132 -11.41 5.69 -9.25
N LEU A 133 -12.61 5.83 -8.70
CA LEU A 133 -13.57 4.73 -8.67
C LEU A 133 -14.32 4.63 -10.01
N PRO A 134 -14.47 3.44 -10.62
CA PRO A 134 -15.10 3.30 -11.94
C PRO A 134 -16.54 3.81 -12.03
N SER A 135 -17.27 3.81 -10.91
CA SER A 135 -18.70 4.12 -10.85
C SER A 135 -19.04 5.28 -9.91
N SER A 136 -18.05 6.03 -9.45
CA SER A 136 -18.23 7.17 -8.55
C SER A 136 -17.28 8.31 -8.95
N PRO A 137 -17.70 9.59 -8.86
CA PRO A 137 -16.80 10.72 -9.09
C PRO A 137 -15.70 10.86 -8.04
N GLY A 138 -15.78 10.10 -6.93
CA GLY A 138 -14.78 10.12 -5.87
C GLY A 138 -13.54 9.30 -6.17
N THR A 139 -12.49 9.58 -5.41
CA THR A 139 -11.24 8.82 -5.39
C THR A 139 -11.09 8.12 -4.04
N ILE A 140 -10.27 7.07 -4.02
CA ILE A 140 -9.81 6.43 -2.78
C ILE A 140 -8.30 6.52 -2.70
N GLN A 141 -7.77 6.42 -1.49
CA GLN A 141 -6.33 6.37 -1.24
C GLN A 141 -5.92 4.96 -0.84
N ALA A 142 -4.85 4.43 -1.44
CA ALA A 142 -4.32 3.10 -1.11
C ALA A 142 -2.80 3.02 -1.23
N ILE A 143 -2.20 2.04 -0.56
CA ILE A 143 -0.77 1.71 -0.69
C ILE A 143 -0.64 0.35 -1.37
N TYR A 144 0.26 0.27 -2.35
CA TYR A 144 0.60 -0.99 -3.02
C TYR A 144 2.04 -1.34 -2.74
N LYS A 145 2.26 -2.46 -2.04
CA LYS A 145 3.57 -2.99 -1.64
C LYS A 145 4.67 -2.79 -2.69
N ILE A 146 4.39 -3.27 -3.90
CA ILE A 146 5.30 -3.24 -5.06
C ILE A 146 5.21 -1.89 -5.79
N GLY A 147 4.01 -1.29 -5.82
CA GLY A 147 3.76 -0.02 -6.48
C GLY A 147 4.56 1.15 -5.92
N CYS A 148 4.92 1.11 -4.64
CA CYS A 148 5.70 2.16 -3.97
C CYS A 148 7.21 2.08 -4.24
N LEU A 149 7.70 1.07 -4.95
CA LEU A 149 9.14 0.86 -5.20
C LEU A 149 9.73 1.69 -6.36
N PRO A 150 9.00 1.97 -7.46
CA PRO A 150 9.53 2.80 -8.54
C PRO A 150 9.68 4.26 -8.13
N GLU A 151 10.87 4.81 -8.33
CA GLU A 151 11.17 6.22 -8.13
C GLU A 151 10.50 7.11 -9.20
N HIS A 152 10.21 8.35 -8.82
CA HIS A 152 9.67 9.33 -9.74
C HIS A 152 10.69 9.72 -10.84
N ASN A 153 10.23 9.79 -12.08
CA ASN A 153 10.97 10.38 -13.20
C ASN A 153 10.00 11.12 -14.13
N CYS A 154 10.30 12.38 -14.45
CA CYS A 154 9.50 13.20 -15.36
C CYS A 154 9.37 12.60 -16.77
N ILE A 155 10.31 11.75 -17.16
CA ILE A 155 10.26 10.94 -18.39
C ILE A 155 10.23 9.47 -17.94
N PRO A 156 9.04 8.94 -17.60
CA PRO A 156 8.93 7.63 -16.99
C PRO A 156 9.15 6.53 -18.01
N THR A 157 9.72 5.42 -17.55
CA THR A 157 9.90 4.22 -18.37
C THR A 157 8.73 3.24 -18.27
N GLY A 158 7.79 3.50 -17.37
CA GLY A 158 6.58 2.71 -17.20
C GLY A 158 5.34 3.56 -16.95
N HIS A 159 4.19 3.00 -17.28
CA HIS A 159 2.87 3.58 -17.08
C HIS A 159 2.09 2.73 -16.08
N ARG A 160 1.43 3.39 -15.12
CA ARG A 160 0.56 2.75 -14.13
C ARG A 160 -0.91 2.82 -14.56
N CYS A 161 -1.66 1.77 -14.32
CA CYS A 161 -3.09 1.68 -14.54
C CYS A 161 -3.74 0.99 -13.34
N PHE A 162 -4.96 1.39 -13.00
CA PHE A 162 -5.79 0.71 -12.00
C PHE A 162 -6.92 -0.02 -12.70
N GLU A 163 -7.10 -1.29 -12.38
CA GLU A 163 -8.21 -2.09 -12.89
C GLU A 163 -9.45 -1.93 -11.99
N SER A 164 -10.60 -2.41 -12.46
CA SER A 164 -11.87 -2.28 -11.72
C SER A 164 -11.90 -3.01 -10.37
N ASP A 165 -11.03 -4.01 -10.18
CA ASP A 165 -10.86 -4.76 -8.94
C ASP A 165 -9.86 -4.12 -7.97
N LEU A 166 -9.44 -2.87 -8.24
CA LEU A 166 -8.43 -2.13 -7.49
C LEU A 166 -7.03 -2.75 -7.58
N SER A 167 -6.75 -3.60 -8.57
CA SER A 167 -5.37 -4.01 -8.82
C SER A 167 -4.57 -2.89 -9.51
N LEU A 168 -3.32 -2.71 -9.08
CA LEU A 168 -2.35 -1.82 -9.72
C LEU A 168 -1.55 -2.61 -10.76
N VAL A 169 -1.60 -2.15 -12.01
CA VAL A 169 -0.82 -2.69 -13.12
C VAL A 169 0.21 -1.67 -13.55
N ILE A 170 1.49 -2.04 -13.54
CA ILE A 170 2.59 -1.22 -14.06
C ILE A 170 3.13 -1.90 -15.32
N ARG A 171 3.11 -1.19 -16.45
CA ARG A 171 3.60 -1.68 -17.75
C ARG A 171 4.77 -0.82 -18.22
N ALA A 172 5.79 -1.44 -18.82
CA ALA A 172 6.83 -0.69 -19.50
C ALA A 172 6.22 0.12 -20.66
N SER A 173 6.62 1.39 -20.78
CA SER A 173 6.19 2.30 -21.84
C SER A 173 7.26 2.50 -22.92
N VAL A 174 8.46 2.00 -22.65
CA VAL A 174 9.63 2.07 -23.52
C VAL A 174 10.40 0.74 -23.43
N ASP A 175 11.30 0.52 -24.38
CA ASP A 175 12.25 -0.58 -24.30
C ASP A 175 13.21 -0.37 -23.12
N LEU A 176 13.15 -1.29 -22.15
CA LEU A 176 14.00 -1.27 -20.98
C LEU A 176 15.32 -1.98 -21.27
N LYS A 177 16.43 -1.29 -21.02
CA LYS A 177 17.75 -1.92 -21.01
C LYS A 177 18.06 -2.48 -19.62
N ALA A 178 18.65 -3.67 -19.57
CA ALA A 178 19.29 -4.17 -18.36
C ALA A 178 20.52 -3.29 -18.01
N GLY A 179 20.92 -3.26 -16.74
CA GLY A 179 22.16 -2.58 -16.31
C GLY A 179 22.08 -1.70 -15.06
N CYS A 180 20.94 -1.63 -14.35
CA CYS A 180 20.94 -0.98 -13.04
C CYS A 180 21.63 -1.88 -12.00
N ILE A 181 22.62 -1.35 -11.29
CA ILE A 181 23.44 -2.09 -10.30
C ILE A 181 23.13 -1.72 -8.85
N CYS A 182 21.96 -1.12 -8.58
CA CYS A 182 21.57 -0.73 -7.22
C CYS A 182 21.39 -1.96 -6.31
N GLU A 183 21.35 -1.75 -4.99
CA GLU A 183 21.18 -2.83 -4.01
C GLU A 183 19.96 -3.72 -4.29
N ARG A 184 18.84 -3.13 -4.74
CA ARG A 184 17.64 -3.88 -5.15
C ARG A 184 17.92 -4.79 -6.34
N CYS A 185 18.58 -4.29 -7.39
CA CYS A 185 18.90 -5.09 -8.59
C CYS A 185 20.00 -6.13 -8.34
N ARG A 186 20.79 -6.00 -7.27
CA ARG A 186 21.79 -6.99 -6.86
C ARG A 186 21.19 -8.18 -6.11
N ASP A 187 20.04 -7.97 -5.49
CA ASP A 187 19.30 -9.01 -4.76
C ASP A 187 18.41 -9.81 -5.72
N PRO A 188 18.56 -11.15 -5.82
CA PRO A 188 17.69 -12.00 -6.63
C PRO A 188 16.20 -11.88 -6.35
N THR A 189 15.83 -11.51 -5.13
CA THR A 189 14.44 -11.33 -4.71
C THR A 189 13.94 -9.90 -4.94
N GLU A 190 14.82 -8.99 -5.37
CA GLU A 190 14.59 -7.56 -5.48
C GLU A 190 14.05 -6.95 -4.18
N LYS A 191 14.75 -7.22 -3.06
CA LYS A 191 14.33 -6.91 -1.68
C LYS A 191 12.98 -7.52 -1.31
N GLY A 192 12.75 -8.77 -1.73
CA GLY A 192 11.51 -9.50 -1.49
C GLY A 192 10.30 -9.02 -2.30
N SER A 193 10.51 -8.19 -3.33
CA SER A 193 9.43 -7.70 -4.20
C SER A 193 9.07 -8.69 -5.32
N PHE A 194 10.04 -9.50 -5.76
CA PHE A 194 9.86 -10.54 -6.78
C PHE A 194 9.25 -10.03 -8.11
N ILE A 195 9.52 -8.78 -8.50
CA ILE A 195 8.95 -8.15 -9.72
C ILE A 195 9.43 -8.86 -10.98
N GLY A 196 10.70 -9.26 -11.02
CA GLY A 196 11.31 -10.03 -12.10
C GLY A 196 11.13 -11.54 -11.98
N ALA A 197 10.44 -12.04 -10.94
CA ALA A 197 10.30 -13.47 -10.70
C ALA A 197 9.31 -14.12 -11.69
N LEU A 198 9.60 -15.36 -12.10
CA LEU A 198 8.68 -16.18 -12.89
C LEU A 198 7.95 -17.18 -11.98
N ASN A 199 6.69 -17.46 -12.28
CA ASN A 199 5.98 -18.56 -11.61
C ASN A 199 6.61 -19.90 -12.01
N CYS A 200 6.84 -20.77 -11.01
CA CYS A 200 7.43 -22.07 -11.26
C CYS A 200 6.45 -23.01 -11.96
N LEU A 201 6.78 -23.40 -13.18
CA LEU A 201 5.96 -24.33 -13.97
C LEU A 201 5.96 -25.76 -13.42
N LYS A 202 6.94 -26.13 -12.58
CA LYS A 202 7.04 -27.49 -12.03
C LYS A 202 6.19 -27.69 -10.79
N CYS A 203 6.30 -26.80 -9.79
CA CYS A 203 5.54 -26.93 -8.54
C CYS A 203 4.27 -26.06 -8.52
N GLY A 204 4.09 -25.14 -9.47
CA GLY A 204 2.91 -24.27 -9.60
C GLY A 204 2.82 -23.14 -8.56
N VAL A 205 3.49 -23.28 -7.41
CA VAL A 205 3.42 -22.33 -6.30
C VAL A 205 4.71 -21.53 -6.08
N GLY A 206 5.84 -22.05 -6.56
CA GLY A 206 7.14 -21.48 -6.27
C GLY A 206 7.55 -20.36 -7.22
N ARG A 207 8.59 -19.60 -6.84
CA ARG A 207 9.13 -18.49 -7.65
C ARG A 207 10.49 -18.85 -8.22
N ILE A 208 10.70 -18.59 -9.50
CA ILE A 208 11.96 -18.77 -10.22
C ILE A 208 12.66 -17.41 -10.32
N LEU A 209 13.90 -17.35 -9.84
CA LEU A 209 14.74 -16.14 -9.78
C LEU A 209 16.08 -16.37 -10.49
N PRO A 210 16.73 -15.34 -11.02
CA PRO A 210 18.10 -15.44 -11.52
C PRO A 210 19.08 -15.61 -10.35
N GLU A 211 20.02 -16.54 -10.47
CA GLU A 211 21.10 -16.73 -9.49
C GLU A 211 22.02 -15.51 -9.41
N ASN A 212 22.34 -14.94 -10.58
CA ASN A 212 23.07 -13.69 -10.74
C ASN A 212 22.20 -12.66 -11.47
N PRO A 213 21.54 -11.71 -10.77
CA PRO A 213 20.58 -10.79 -11.39
C PRO A 213 21.21 -9.65 -12.21
N LEU A 214 22.48 -9.35 -11.96
CA LEU A 214 23.24 -8.33 -12.70
C LEU A 214 23.89 -8.86 -13.99
N GLU A 215 23.77 -10.16 -14.27
CA GLU A 215 24.32 -10.73 -15.49
C GLU A 215 23.42 -10.34 -16.68
N ASP A 216 23.86 -9.33 -17.43
CA ASP A 216 23.12 -8.76 -18.57
C ASP A 216 22.87 -9.80 -19.66
N ASN A 217 23.74 -10.81 -19.77
CA ASN A 217 23.48 -11.97 -20.62
C ASN A 217 22.56 -12.96 -19.88
N LYS A 218 21.25 -12.80 -20.07
CA LYS A 218 20.21 -13.74 -19.55
C LYS A 218 20.47 -15.21 -19.90
N ASN A 219 21.36 -15.52 -20.84
CA ASN A 219 21.74 -16.88 -21.22
C ASN A 219 22.84 -17.50 -20.33
N GLU A 220 23.50 -16.72 -19.47
CA GLU A 220 24.62 -17.18 -18.63
C GLU A 220 24.21 -17.42 -17.17
N THR A 221 23.19 -16.70 -16.67
CA THR A 221 22.66 -16.89 -15.31
C THR A 221 21.62 -18.00 -15.26
N SER A 222 21.72 -18.89 -14.26
CA SER A 222 20.72 -19.93 -14.03
C SER A 222 19.48 -19.32 -13.37
N TRP A 223 18.30 -19.71 -13.83
CA TRP A 223 17.02 -19.32 -13.21
C TRP A 223 16.48 -20.47 -12.39
N ILE A 224 16.41 -20.32 -11.07
CA ILE A 224 16.19 -21.42 -10.13
C ILE A 224 14.96 -21.13 -9.28
N CYS A 225 14.09 -22.13 -9.12
CA CYS A 225 12.97 -22.06 -8.20
C CYS A 225 13.47 -22.14 -6.75
N ILE A 226 13.13 -21.15 -5.92
CA ILE A 226 13.54 -21.10 -4.52
C ILE A 226 12.88 -22.17 -3.64
N ASP A 227 11.75 -22.72 -4.07
CA ASP A 227 10.95 -23.67 -3.28
C ASP A 227 11.26 -25.14 -3.62
N CYS A 228 11.49 -25.45 -4.90
CA CYS A 228 11.67 -26.84 -5.36
C CYS A 228 13.00 -27.10 -6.09
N GLY A 229 13.88 -26.09 -6.19
CA GLY A 229 15.18 -26.20 -6.86
C GLY A 229 15.12 -26.45 -8.37
N TYR A 230 13.92 -26.35 -8.98
CA TYR A 230 13.78 -26.50 -10.42
C TYR A 230 14.55 -25.41 -11.16
N VAL A 231 15.47 -25.81 -12.03
CA VAL A 231 16.20 -24.92 -12.92
C VAL A 231 15.42 -24.79 -14.22
N LEU A 232 15.02 -23.56 -14.57
CA LEU A 232 14.27 -23.26 -15.78
C LEU A 232 15.14 -23.50 -17.03
N PRO A 233 14.71 -24.36 -17.97
CA PRO A 233 15.42 -24.57 -19.22
C PRO A 233 15.59 -23.28 -20.02
N ARG A 234 16.78 -23.08 -20.59
CA ARG A 234 17.18 -21.83 -21.30
C ARG A 234 16.30 -21.50 -22.50
N ASP A 235 15.76 -22.50 -23.17
CA ASP A 235 14.85 -22.34 -24.31
C ASP A 235 13.53 -21.67 -23.93
N LEU A 236 13.12 -21.75 -22.66
CA LEU A 236 11.90 -21.13 -22.13
C LEU A 236 12.11 -19.70 -21.62
N LEU A 237 13.37 -19.24 -21.46
CA LEU A 237 13.71 -17.89 -21.01
C LEU A 237 13.71 -16.83 -22.13
N ARG A 238 13.38 -17.21 -23.36
CA ARG A 238 13.40 -16.30 -24.50
C ARG A 238 12.25 -15.30 -24.40
N THR A 239 12.58 -14.02 -24.18
CA THR A 239 11.66 -12.94 -24.51
C THR A 239 11.35 -12.98 -26.00
N PRO A 240 10.08 -12.93 -26.43
CA PRO A 240 9.78 -12.78 -27.84
C PRO A 240 10.46 -11.51 -28.34
N THR A 241 11.40 -11.65 -29.28
CA THR A 241 11.89 -10.52 -30.05
C THR A 241 10.74 -10.08 -30.93
N ILE A 242 9.99 -9.08 -30.46
CA ILE A 242 9.10 -8.33 -31.35
C ILE A 242 10.04 -7.57 -32.27
N LYS A 243 10.15 -8.04 -33.52
CA LYS A 243 10.85 -7.33 -34.59
C LYS A 243 10.04 -6.13 -35.04
#